data_AF-A0A0D2D1X3-F1
#
_entry.id   AF-A0A0D2D1X3-F1
#
_cell.length_a   1.000
_cell.length_b   1.000
_cell.length_c   1.000
_cell.angle_alpha   90.00
_cell.angle_beta   90.00
_cell.angle_gamma   90.00
#
_symmetry.space_group_name_H-M   'P 1'
#
loop_
_entity.id
_entity.type
_entity.pdbx_description
1 polymer ?
#
loop_
_entity_poly.entity_id
_entity_poly.type
_entity_poly.pdbx_seq_one_letter_code
_entity_poly.pdbx_strand_id
1 'polypeptide(L)'
;MLGSTLLSLLPLAAAVPWGNPGGWGGGGSSSSTPNFDNVTIFVAPDDWERRSTSYARVVLLNQNCETDNVLLTTFTLTPDGERYYPVFASHDQGQSWEEISKIYFTQEDTGHDFSQGFLAQPDFLELPIDVGDYPAGTVLFTGMGQPNDMSSTNIYVYASRDKG
;
A
#
# COMPACT_ATOMS: atom_id res chain seq x y z
N MET A 1 46.44 -34.66 -29.25
CA MET A 1 45.71 -33.38 -29.14
C MET A 1 44.50 -33.47 -30.04
N LEU A 2 43.30 -33.56 -29.47
CA LEU A 2 42.01 -33.31 -30.12
C LEU A 2 41.00 -33.12 -28.98
N GLY A 3 40.49 -31.90 -28.86
CA GLY A 3 39.69 -31.43 -27.75
C GLY A 3 38.24 -31.93 -27.81
N SER A 4 37.66 -32.15 -26.62
CA SER A 4 36.21 -32.36 -26.46
C SER A 4 35.57 -31.04 -26.04
N THR A 5 34.69 -30.53 -26.89
CA THR A 5 33.83 -29.38 -26.63
C THR A 5 32.57 -29.88 -25.92
N LEU A 6 32.38 -29.48 -24.66
CA LEU A 6 31.13 -29.69 -23.93
C LEU A 6 30.10 -28.65 -24.41
N LEU A 7 29.04 -29.10 -25.08
CA LEU A 7 27.86 -28.28 -25.37
C LEU A 7 27.00 -28.21 -24.09
N SER A 8 26.81 -27.01 -23.55
CA SER A 8 25.87 -26.74 -22.47
C SER A 8 24.42 -26.85 -22.98
N LEU A 9 23.61 -27.65 -22.30
CA LEU A 9 22.16 -27.65 -22.46
C LEU A 9 21.56 -26.52 -21.60
N LEU A 10 21.03 -25.48 -22.26
CA LEU A 10 20.10 -24.53 -21.65
C LEU A 10 18.71 -25.20 -21.53
N PRO A 11 17.97 -25.05 -20.42
CA PRO A 11 16.58 -25.45 -20.37
C PRO A 11 15.75 -24.48 -21.21
N LEU A 12 15.03 -25.02 -22.20
CA LEU A 12 13.94 -24.33 -22.89
C LEU A 12 12.84 -24.05 -21.85
N ALA A 13 12.62 -22.79 -21.49
CA ALA A 13 11.39 -22.39 -20.84
C ALA A 13 10.25 -22.55 -21.86
N ALA A 14 9.41 -23.55 -21.67
CA ALA A 14 8.19 -23.70 -22.45
C ALA A 14 7.24 -22.56 -22.09
N ALA A 15 7.04 -21.62 -23.01
CA ALA A 15 5.93 -20.68 -22.94
C ALA A 15 4.63 -21.49 -22.98
N VAL A 16 3.89 -21.52 -21.87
CA VAL A 16 2.56 -22.10 -21.83
C VAL A 16 1.68 -21.26 -22.75
N PRO A 17 1.12 -21.82 -23.84
CA PRO A 17 0.22 -21.07 -24.69
C PRO A 17 -0.99 -20.67 -23.87
N TRP A 18 -1.37 -19.40 -23.94
CA TRP A 18 -2.62 -18.91 -23.38
C TRP A 18 -3.75 -19.79 -23.91
N GLY A 19 -4.36 -20.55 -22.99
CA GLY A 19 -5.47 -21.44 -23.30
C GLY A 19 -6.62 -20.63 -23.86
N ASN A 20 -7.10 -21.06 -25.02
CA ASN A 20 -8.33 -20.61 -25.65
C ASN A 20 -9.51 -20.74 -24.66
N PRO A 21 -10.22 -19.66 -24.28
CA PRO A 21 -11.43 -19.81 -23.47
C PRO A 21 -12.57 -20.27 -24.39
N GLY A 22 -12.68 -21.59 -24.56
CA GLY A 22 -13.90 -22.23 -25.04
C GLY A 22 -15.06 -21.93 -24.10
N GLY A 23 -16.20 -21.53 -24.67
CA GLY A 23 -17.34 -21.01 -23.92
C GLY A 23 -18.23 -22.05 -23.23
N TRP A 24 -19.31 -21.48 -22.67
CA TRP A 24 -20.54 -22.04 -22.08
C TRP A 24 -20.56 -22.29 -20.57
N GLY A 25 -21.32 -21.41 -19.89
CA GLY A 25 -22.39 -21.83 -18.99
C GLY A 25 -21.99 -22.56 -17.72
N GLY A 26 -21.48 -21.81 -16.74
CA GLY A 26 -21.50 -22.19 -15.34
C GLY A 26 -22.11 -21.05 -14.54
N GLY A 27 -23.24 -21.28 -13.90
CA GLY A 27 -23.86 -20.35 -12.95
C GLY A 27 -22.99 -20.20 -11.70
N GLY A 28 -21.86 -19.50 -11.83
CA GLY A 28 -21.24 -18.85 -10.70
C GLY A 28 -22.07 -17.63 -10.41
N SER A 29 -22.67 -17.54 -9.23
CA SER A 29 -23.17 -16.28 -8.69
C SER A 29 -22.07 -15.25 -8.85
N SER A 30 -22.20 -14.39 -9.86
CA SER A 30 -21.42 -13.17 -9.94
C SER A 30 -21.72 -12.45 -8.64
N SER A 31 -20.77 -12.44 -7.69
CA SER A 31 -20.85 -11.48 -6.61
C SER A 31 -20.84 -10.14 -7.33
N SER A 32 -22.01 -9.54 -7.51
CA SER A 32 -22.09 -8.20 -8.04
C SER A 32 -21.38 -7.36 -7.00
N THR A 33 -20.14 -6.95 -7.28
CA THR A 33 -19.51 -5.88 -6.51
C THR A 33 -20.52 -4.75 -6.52
N PRO A 34 -21.10 -4.37 -5.36
CA PRO A 34 -22.10 -3.33 -5.34
C PRO A 34 -21.45 -2.05 -5.86
N ASN A 35 -22.03 -1.45 -6.89
CA ASN A 35 -21.67 -0.08 -7.23
C ASN A 35 -22.16 0.79 -6.07
N PHE A 36 -21.22 1.49 -5.42
CA PHE A 36 -21.51 2.49 -4.40
C PHE A 36 -20.97 3.85 -4.84
N ASP A 37 -21.50 4.90 -4.23
CA ASP A 37 -21.09 6.28 -4.46
C ASP A 37 -20.98 7.01 -3.11
N ASN A 38 -20.01 7.92 -2.99
CA ASN A 38 -19.79 8.78 -1.83
C ASN A 38 -19.72 8.05 -0.46
N VAL A 39 -19.11 6.86 -0.41
CA VAL A 39 -18.78 6.22 0.87
C VAL A 39 -17.75 7.07 1.62
N THR A 40 -18.07 7.42 2.85
CA THR A 40 -17.21 8.25 3.70
C THR A 40 -16.19 7.36 4.42
N ILE A 41 -14.90 7.68 4.24
CA ILE A 41 -13.78 6.98 4.92
C ILE A 41 -13.45 7.69 6.22
N PHE A 42 -13.37 9.02 6.18
CA PHE A 42 -12.94 9.82 7.31
C PHE A 42 -13.62 11.18 7.29
N VAL A 43 -14.02 11.64 8.49
CA VAL A 43 -14.45 13.00 8.76
C VAL A 43 -13.57 13.52 9.89
N ALA A 44 -12.88 14.62 9.67
CA ALA A 44 -12.08 15.23 10.73
C ALA A 44 -12.99 15.68 11.90
N PRO A 45 -12.61 15.38 13.15
CA PRO A 45 -13.30 15.86 14.34
C PRO A 45 -13.60 17.37 14.28
N ASP A 46 -14.74 17.77 14.86
CA ASP A 46 -15.20 19.16 14.80
C ASP A 46 -14.33 20.14 15.59
N ASP A 47 -13.57 19.62 16.56
CA ASP A 47 -12.66 20.38 17.42
C ASP A 47 -11.27 20.58 16.80
N TRP A 48 -10.96 19.94 15.67
CA TRP A 48 -9.69 20.15 14.97
C TRP A 48 -9.60 21.54 14.35
N GLU A 49 -8.47 22.24 14.55
CA GLU A 49 -8.19 23.53 13.91
C GLU A 49 -8.16 23.40 12.38
N ARG A 50 -7.55 22.31 11.88
CA ARG A 50 -7.42 22.02 10.45
C ARG A 50 -8.09 20.70 10.09
N ARG A 51 -9.20 20.81 9.37
CA ARG A 51 -10.10 19.68 9.07
C ARG A 51 -9.97 19.11 7.66
N SER A 52 -9.18 19.75 6.80
CA SER A 52 -8.99 19.30 5.42
C SER A 52 -8.06 18.11 5.35
N THR A 53 -8.38 17.18 4.44
CA THR A 53 -7.49 16.10 4.02
C THR A 53 -7.09 16.29 2.56
N SER A 54 -6.03 15.61 2.12
CA SER A 54 -5.59 15.65 0.72
C SER A 54 -4.81 14.39 0.35
N TYR A 55 -4.56 14.20 -0.95
CA TYR A 55 -3.62 13.18 -1.45
C TYR A 55 -3.98 11.74 -1.03
N ALA A 56 -5.24 11.35 -1.19
CA ALA A 56 -5.65 9.98 -0.92
C ALA A 56 -4.91 8.97 -1.82
N ARG A 57 -4.54 7.84 -1.25
CA ARG A 57 -3.94 6.68 -1.93
C ARG A 57 -4.56 5.40 -1.43
N VAL A 58 -4.70 4.43 -2.33
CA VAL A 58 -5.26 3.12 -2.04
C VAL A 58 -4.35 2.04 -2.62
N VAL A 59 -4.21 0.94 -1.90
CA VAL A 59 -3.61 -0.29 -2.40
C VAL A 59 -4.56 -1.46 -2.17
N LEU A 60 -4.62 -2.37 -3.13
CA LEU A 60 -5.28 -3.66 -2.99
C LEU A 60 -4.22 -4.68 -2.59
N LEU A 61 -4.44 -5.37 -1.48
CA LEU A 61 -3.56 -6.45 -1.03
C LEU A 61 -3.95 -7.73 -1.76
N ASN A 62 -3.20 -8.05 -2.82
CA ASN A 62 -3.41 -9.19 -3.71
C ASN A 62 -2.15 -9.67 -4.43
N GLN A 63 -0.97 -9.23 -3.99
CA GLN A 63 0.31 -9.55 -4.62
C GLN A 63 0.96 -10.80 -4.00
N ASN A 64 0.41 -11.39 -2.94
CA ASN A 64 0.96 -12.55 -2.23
C ASN A 64 -0.08 -13.65 -1.96
N CYS A 65 -0.84 -14.00 -3.01
CA CYS A 65 -1.85 -15.08 -2.99
C CYS A 65 -2.99 -14.88 -1.98
N GLU A 66 -3.28 -13.64 -1.57
CA GLU A 66 -4.44 -13.31 -0.74
C GLU A 66 -5.75 -13.77 -1.39
N THR A 67 -6.61 -14.42 -0.61
CA THR A 67 -8.01 -14.69 -1.00
C THR A 67 -8.95 -13.63 -0.46
N ASP A 68 -8.59 -13.04 0.67
CA ASP A 68 -9.40 -12.08 1.41
C ASP A 68 -8.93 -10.67 1.05
N ASN A 69 -8.97 -10.35 -0.25
CA ASN A 69 -8.54 -9.08 -0.86
C ASN A 69 -8.93 -7.86 0.01
N VAL A 70 -7.96 -7.28 0.72
CA VAL A 70 -8.14 -6.09 1.58
C VAL A 70 -7.72 -4.84 0.81
N LEU A 71 -8.50 -3.77 0.93
CA LEU A 71 -8.05 -2.45 0.49
C LEU A 71 -7.48 -1.69 1.68
N LEU A 72 -6.28 -1.13 1.53
CA LEU A 72 -5.76 -0.14 2.47
C LEU A 72 -5.79 1.24 1.85
N THR A 73 -6.08 2.27 2.64
CA THR A 73 -6.06 3.66 2.21
C THR A 73 -5.37 4.54 3.24
N THR A 74 -4.72 5.59 2.73
CA THR A 74 -4.08 6.63 3.53
C THR A 74 -4.24 7.97 2.81
N PHE A 75 -4.02 9.06 3.53
CA PHE A 75 -4.11 10.42 3.02
C PHE A 75 -3.35 11.38 3.94
N THR A 76 -3.06 12.57 3.43
CA THR A 76 -2.51 13.65 4.23
C THR A 76 -3.61 14.30 5.08
N LEU A 77 -3.36 14.44 6.38
CA LEU A 77 -4.19 15.20 7.32
C LEU A 77 -3.32 15.99 8.29
N THR A 78 -3.93 16.88 9.06
CA THR A 78 -3.24 17.76 10.01
C THR A 78 -3.97 17.68 11.36
N PRO A 79 -3.65 16.70 12.22
CA PRO A 79 -4.33 16.53 13.49
C PRO A 79 -3.87 17.60 14.48
N ASP A 80 -4.69 17.93 15.48
CA ASP A 80 -4.32 18.91 16.52
C ASP A 80 -3.25 18.42 17.51
N GLY A 81 -2.93 17.12 17.46
CA GLY A 81 -1.89 16.48 18.24
C GLY A 81 -0.67 16.06 17.41
N GLU A 82 -0.09 14.93 17.80
CA GLU A 82 1.04 14.32 17.10
C GLU A 82 0.71 14.05 15.62
N ARG A 83 1.65 14.36 14.72
CA ARG A 83 1.50 14.16 13.28
C ARG A 83 1.65 12.69 12.92
N TYR A 84 0.76 12.18 12.08
CA TYR A 84 0.80 10.80 11.56
C TYR A 84 0.12 10.70 10.20
N TYR A 85 0.38 9.60 9.50
CA TYR A 85 -0.45 9.14 8.38
C TYR A 85 -1.43 8.07 8.89
N PRO A 86 -2.74 8.20 8.66
CA PRO A 86 -3.68 7.16 9.05
C PRO A 86 -3.59 5.99 8.07
N VAL A 87 -3.91 4.80 8.54
CA VAL A 87 -4.14 3.63 7.70
C VAL A 87 -5.55 3.13 7.97
N PHE A 88 -6.39 3.18 6.96
CA PHE A 88 -7.73 2.60 7.00
C PHE A 88 -7.78 1.34 6.15
N ALA A 89 -8.53 0.34 6.59
CA ALA A 89 -8.77 -0.89 5.85
C ALA A 89 -10.24 -1.05 5.47
N SER A 90 -10.47 -1.71 4.34
CA SER A 90 -11.77 -2.21 3.93
C SER A 90 -11.68 -3.68 3.55
N HIS A 91 -12.57 -4.47 4.13
CA HIS A 91 -12.72 -5.90 3.89
C HIS A 91 -13.95 -6.24 3.01
N ASP A 92 -14.68 -5.21 2.56
CA ASP A 92 -15.93 -5.34 1.82
C ASP A 92 -15.93 -4.57 0.48
N GLN A 93 -14.74 -4.50 -0.13
CA GLN A 93 -14.50 -3.86 -1.43
C GLN A 93 -14.76 -2.34 -1.43
N GLY A 94 -14.58 -1.69 -0.27
CA GLY A 94 -14.64 -0.24 -0.11
C GLY A 94 -16.00 0.30 0.36
N GLN A 95 -16.92 -0.57 0.77
CA GLN A 95 -18.25 -0.16 1.26
C GLN A 95 -18.21 0.34 2.70
N SER A 96 -17.30 -0.18 3.52
CA SER A 96 -17.00 0.32 4.85
C SER A 96 -15.49 0.35 5.09
N TRP A 97 -15.07 1.24 6.00
CA TRP A 97 -13.67 1.48 6.32
C TRP A 97 -13.51 1.63 7.82
N GLU A 98 -12.42 1.10 8.35
CA GLU A 98 -12.00 1.28 9.74
C GLU A 98 -10.53 1.67 9.83
N GLU A 99 -10.18 2.53 10.78
CA GLU A 99 -8.78 2.87 11.05
C GLU A 99 -8.13 1.68 11.77
N ILE A 100 -7.06 1.12 11.17
CA ILE A 100 -6.37 -0.05 11.72
C ILE A 100 -5.02 0.31 12.35
N SER A 101 -4.34 1.33 11.83
CA SER A 101 -3.03 1.74 12.32
C SER A 101 -2.72 3.20 11.96
N LYS A 102 -1.62 3.71 12.53
CA LYS A 102 -1.08 5.05 12.28
C LYS A 102 0.43 4.95 12.09
N ILE A 103 0.95 5.68 11.10
CA ILE A 103 2.39 5.72 10.82
C ILE A 103 2.94 7.05 11.32
N TYR A 104 3.81 6.96 12.32
CA TYR A 104 4.47 8.10 12.94
C TYR A 104 5.88 8.28 12.37
N PHE A 105 6.23 9.51 12.02
CA PHE A 105 7.60 9.87 11.70
C PHE A 105 8.28 10.37 12.97
N THR A 106 8.73 9.42 13.79
CA THR A 106 9.41 9.76 15.05
C THR A 106 10.79 10.32 14.78
N GLN A 107 11.31 11.16 15.68
CA GLN A 107 12.67 11.67 15.55
C GLN A 107 13.72 10.54 15.65
N GLU A 108 13.43 9.47 16.38
CA GLU A 108 14.31 8.29 16.47
C GLU A 108 14.45 7.59 15.11
N ASP A 109 13.33 7.39 14.42
CA ASP A 109 13.32 6.70 13.12
C ASP A 109 13.85 7.56 11.98
N THR A 110 13.56 8.87 12.04
CA THR A 110 13.77 9.78 10.91
C THR A 110 14.98 10.70 11.05
N GLY A 111 15.46 10.92 12.26
CA GLY A 111 16.48 11.92 12.58
C GLY A 111 15.98 13.37 12.58
N HIS A 112 14.69 13.59 12.34
CA HIS A 112 14.08 14.93 12.24
C HIS A 112 12.83 15.03 13.12
N ASP A 113 12.61 16.20 13.72
CA ASP A 113 11.36 16.50 14.43
C ASP A 113 10.34 17.12 13.47
N PHE A 114 9.27 16.39 13.20
CA PHE A 114 8.14 16.83 12.38
C PHE A 114 6.89 17.17 13.19
N SER A 115 6.95 17.20 14.53
CA SER A 115 5.79 17.44 15.41
C SER A 115 5.09 18.77 15.10
N GLN A 116 5.85 19.80 14.73
CA GLN A 116 5.36 21.10 14.27
C GLN A 116 5.49 21.29 12.75
N GLY A 117 5.93 20.26 12.04
CA GLY A 117 6.16 20.26 10.60
C GLY A 117 4.93 19.87 9.79
N PHE A 118 5.20 19.47 8.55
CA PHE A 118 4.20 19.01 7.60
C PHE A 118 4.54 17.60 7.10
N LEU A 119 3.50 16.75 7.05
CA LEU A 119 3.55 15.43 6.44
C LEU A 119 2.76 15.48 5.14
N ALA A 120 3.25 14.84 4.07
CA ALA A 120 2.61 14.89 2.77
C ALA A 120 2.90 13.67 1.88
N GLN A 121 2.11 13.56 0.81
CA GLN A 121 2.41 12.71 -0.35
C GLN A 121 2.61 11.22 0.02
N PRO A 122 1.68 10.63 0.80
CA PRO A 122 1.79 9.23 1.12
C PRO A 122 1.60 8.37 -0.13
N ASP A 123 2.14 7.15 -0.11
CA ASP A 123 1.84 6.09 -1.09
C ASP A 123 2.03 4.71 -0.48
N PHE A 124 1.35 3.71 -1.01
CA PHE A 124 1.47 2.31 -0.61
C PHE A 124 1.91 1.43 -1.77
N LEU A 125 2.68 0.39 -1.45
CA LEU A 125 3.04 -0.67 -2.37
C LEU A 125 3.08 -2.00 -1.61
N GLU A 126 2.32 -3.00 -2.06
CA GLU A 126 2.54 -4.38 -1.61
C GLU A 126 3.63 -5.02 -2.47
N LEU A 127 4.62 -5.65 -1.85
CA LEU A 127 5.72 -6.30 -2.57
C LEU A 127 5.22 -7.58 -3.28
N PRO A 128 5.37 -7.70 -4.61
CA PRO A 128 4.99 -8.92 -5.34
C PRO A 128 6.05 -10.03 -5.29
N ILE A 129 7.25 -9.70 -4.83
CA ILE A 129 8.40 -10.59 -4.71
C ILE A 129 9.19 -10.21 -3.45
N ASP A 130 10.05 -11.11 -3.00
CA ASP A 130 11.00 -10.81 -1.94
C ASP A 130 11.99 -9.73 -2.38
N VAL A 131 12.26 -8.77 -1.49
CA VAL A 131 13.26 -7.71 -1.65
C VAL A 131 14.15 -7.68 -0.41
N GLY A 132 15.33 -8.29 -0.49
CA GLY A 132 16.23 -8.43 0.65
C GLY A 132 15.56 -9.21 1.78
N ASP A 133 15.51 -8.63 2.98
CA ASP A 133 14.89 -9.25 4.15
C ASP A 133 13.36 -9.08 4.20
N TYR A 134 12.76 -8.36 3.23
CA TYR A 134 11.32 -8.11 3.15
C TYR A 134 10.66 -9.09 2.17
N PRO A 135 9.86 -10.05 2.65
CA PRO A 135 9.21 -11.03 1.78
C PRO A 135 8.10 -10.41 0.92
N ALA A 136 7.70 -11.10 -0.14
CA ALA A 136 6.46 -10.83 -0.86
C ALA A 136 5.27 -10.70 0.13
N GLY A 137 4.35 -9.79 -0.15
CA GLY A 137 3.24 -9.42 0.75
C GLY A 137 3.60 -8.41 1.83
N THR A 138 4.87 -8.00 1.96
CA THR A 138 5.22 -6.83 2.79
C THR A 138 4.56 -5.59 2.19
N VAL A 139 3.85 -4.82 3.02
CA VAL A 139 3.27 -3.54 2.61
C VAL A 139 4.28 -2.45 2.92
N LEU A 140 4.80 -1.81 1.87
CA LEU A 140 5.60 -0.62 1.98
C LEU A 140 4.71 0.61 2.02
N PHE A 141 5.04 1.52 2.92
CA PHE A 141 4.52 2.87 2.97
C PHE A 141 5.65 3.85 2.62
N THR A 142 5.35 4.87 1.83
CA THR A 142 6.22 6.03 1.67
C THR A 142 5.48 7.30 2.04
N GLY A 143 6.21 8.28 2.56
CA GLY A 143 5.67 9.61 2.87
C GLY A 143 6.77 10.64 3.02
N MET A 144 6.41 11.91 2.90
CA MET A 144 7.33 13.04 3.00
C MET A 144 7.16 13.76 4.34
N GLY A 145 8.26 14.07 5.02
CA GLY A 145 8.31 14.93 6.20
C GLY A 145 9.09 16.21 5.92
N GLN A 146 8.50 17.36 6.27
CA GLN A 146 9.11 18.68 6.18
C GLN A 146 9.14 19.31 7.58
N PRO A 147 10.31 19.69 8.13
CA PRO A 147 10.38 20.37 9.43
C PRO A 147 9.70 21.74 9.36
N ASN A 148 9.33 22.29 10.52
CA ASN A 148 8.61 23.57 10.59
C ASN A 148 9.39 24.75 9.98
N ASP A 149 10.72 24.73 10.05
CA ASP A 149 11.59 25.75 9.46
C ASP A 149 11.71 25.63 7.93
N MET A 150 11.07 24.64 7.32
CA MET A 150 11.08 24.36 5.89
C MET A 150 12.49 24.09 5.32
N SER A 151 13.45 23.71 6.15
CA SER A 151 14.85 23.50 5.76
C SER A 151 15.08 22.34 4.79
N SER A 152 14.16 21.37 4.74
CA SER A 152 14.28 20.14 3.96
C SER A 152 12.93 19.50 3.67
N THR A 153 12.90 18.62 2.67
CA THR A 153 11.81 17.68 2.41
C THR A 153 12.40 16.28 2.35
N ASN A 154 11.93 15.38 3.21
CA ASN A 154 12.58 14.09 3.45
C ASN A 154 11.59 12.97 3.17
N ILE A 155 11.93 12.04 2.28
CA ILE A 155 11.09 10.88 1.96
C ILE A 155 11.59 9.70 2.77
N TYR A 156 10.68 9.06 3.49
CA TYR A 156 10.95 7.84 4.26
C TYR A 156 10.15 6.67 3.71
N VAL A 157 10.68 5.47 3.94
CA VAL A 157 10.02 4.20 3.61
C VAL A 157 9.85 3.41 4.90
N TYR A 158 8.61 3.02 5.20
CA TYR A 158 8.24 2.13 6.30
C TYR A 158 7.71 0.82 5.71
N ALA A 159 7.72 -0.25 6.51
CA ALA A 159 7.25 -1.57 6.09
C ALA A 159 6.36 -2.21 7.16
N SER A 160 5.20 -2.72 6.76
CA SER A 160 4.36 -3.61 7.56
C SER A 160 4.51 -5.04 7.03
N ARG A 161 4.63 -6.00 7.96
CA ARG A 161 4.66 -7.45 7.68
C ARG A 161 3.36 -8.16 8.07
N ASP A 162 2.37 -7.38 8.48
CA ASP A 162 1.10 -7.79 9.06
C ASP A 162 -0.11 -7.13 8.38
N LYS A 163 0.09 -6.61 7.16
CA LYS A 163 -0.96 -6.10 6.26
C LYS A 163 -1.59 -4.76 6.66
N GLY A 164 -0.81 -3.87 7.27
CA GLY A 164 -1.19 -2.49 7.57
C GLY A 164 -1.09 -2.14 9.05
#